data_AF-A0A6S6SGV1-F1
#
_entry.id   AF-A0A6S6SGV1-F1
#
_cell.length_a   1.000
_cell.length_b   1.000
_cell.length_c   1.000
_cell.angle_alpha   90.00
_cell.angle_beta   90.00
_cell.angle_gamma   90.00
#
_symmetry.space_group_name_H-M   'P 1'
#
loop_
_entity.id
_entity.type
_entity.pdbx_description
1 polymer ?
#
loop_
_entity_poly.entity_id
_entity_poly.type
_entity_poly.pdbx_seq_one_letter_code
_entity_poly.pdbx_strand_id
1 'polypeptide(L)'
;MKKILLIEDVITRQNSFMNERDFTLNAYEDILENAIGKKYQEIALALKDNSFNFDKYSIIMAHKSAFENDVGVIIDRLKAYCKKENKALVLFSGGTQNYYDNTYNDYLELETKYFYSDNLKLFLDAHKEDNANILMLSYGEKWIVNAVLNILEKVNLFLNTNDDEDILYDEFKNFTEVDKLKNIDYDFYDMVIDDGWIDDKKEIVKQRDDILTYIKNLANA
;
A
#
# COMPACT_ATOMS: atom_id res chain seq x y z
N MET A 1 -18.94 -5.61 0.24
CA MET A 1 -17.61 -5.03 -0.04
C MET A 1 -17.71 -3.51 -0.13
N LYS A 2 -16.79 -2.77 0.50
CA LYS A 2 -16.74 -1.31 0.34
C LYS A 2 -16.07 -0.96 -1.00
N LYS A 3 -16.49 0.14 -1.62
CA LYS A 3 -16.01 0.54 -2.95
C LYS A 3 -14.63 1.19 -2.89
N ILE A 4 -13.98 1.30 -4.04
CA ILE A 4 -12.82 2.15 -4.28
C ILE A 4 -13.32 3.48 -4.85
N LEU A 5 -12.78 4.60 -4.39
CA LEU A 5 -12.97 5.91 -5.04
C LEU A 5 -11.69 6.26 -5.82
N LEU A 6 -11.81 6.56 -7.12
CA LEU A 6 -10.70 7.07 -7.93
C LEU A 6 -10.99 8.52 -8.35
N ILE A 7 -10.19 9.46 -7.90
CA ILE A 7 -10.33 10.90 -8.16
C ILE A 7 -9.30 11.32 -9.20
N GLU A 8 -9.76 11.78 -10.36
CA GLU A 8 -8.91 12.16 -11.49
C GLU A 8 -9.51 13.38 -12.23
N ASP A 9 -8.68 14.40 -12.50
CA ASP A 9 -9.12 15.63 -13.15
C ASP A 9 -9.11 15.51 -14.68
N VAL A 10 -8.09 14.85 -15.24
CA VAL A 10 -7.86 14.81 -16.69
C VAL A 10 -8.38 13.51 -17.32
N ILE A 11 -9.62 13.58 -17.84
CA ILE A 11 -10.28 12.48 -18.57
C ILE A 11 -9.39 11.96 -19.72
N THR A 12 -8.79 12.87 -20.50
CA THR A 12 -7.97 12.49 -21.66
C THR A 12 -6.72 11.73 -21.28
N ARG A 13 -6.12 12.03 -20.12
CA ARG A 13 -4.95 11.33 -19.57
C ARG A 13 -5.32 9.91 -19.19
N GLN A 14 -6.38 9.74 -18.40
CA GLN A 14 -6.87 8.42 -18.01
C GLN A 14 -7.18 7.60 -19.27
N ASN A 15 -7.97 8.13 -20.19
CA ASN A 15 -8.35 7.44 -21.42
C ASN A 15 -7.13 7.07 -22.29
N SER A 16 -6.09 7.91 -22.35
CA SER A 16 -4.86 7.57 -23.08
C SER A 16 -4.22 6.31 -22.52
N PHE A 17 -4.02 6.24 -21.19
CA PHE A 17 -3.40 5.07 -20.56
C PHE A 17 -4.28 3.81 -20.68
N MET A 18 -5.60 3.96 -20.57
CA MET A 18 -6.56 2.87 -20.71
C MET A 18 -6.57 2.29 -22.14
N ASN A 19 -6.58 3.16 -23.16
CA ASN A 19 -6.60 2.76 -24.57
C ASN A 19 -5.30 2.04 -24.99
N GLU A 20 -4.14 2.47 -24.48
CA GLU A 20 -2.86 1.81 -24.72
C GLU A 20 -2.83 0.33 -24.26
N ARG A 21 -3.72 -0.04 -23.34
CA ARG A 21 -3.73 -1.34 -22.64
C ARG A 21 -4.96 -2.18 -22.90
N ASP A 22 -5.85 -1.74 -23.81
CA ASP A 22 -7.14 -2.39 -24.08
C ASP A 22 -7.92 -2.72 -22.79
N PHE A 23 -7.97 -1.75 -21.88
CA PHE A 23 -8.53 -1.90 -20.54
C PHE A 23 -9.59 -0.82 -20.29
N THR A 24 -10.69 -1.17 -19.61
CA THR A 24 -11.75 -0.22 -19.27
C THR A 24 -12.22 -0.36 -17.83
N LEU A 25 -12.31 0.77 -17.13
CA LEU A 25 -12.79 0.84 -15.75
C LEU A 25 -14.30 0.54 -15.64
N ASN A 26 -15.05 0.61 -16.74
CA ASN A 26 -16.48 0.34 -16.75
C ASN A 26 -16.79 -1.10 -16.32
N ALA A 27 -15.87 -2.05 -16.55
CA ALA A 27 -16.01 -3.44 -16.10
C ALA A 27 -15.96 -3.61 -14.57
N TYR A 28 -15.69 -2.54 -13.82
CA TYR A 28 -15.52 -2.54 -12.37
C TYR A 28 -16.45 -1.56 -11.66
N GLU A 29 -17.52 -1.06 -12.30
CA GLU A 29 -18.43 -0.05 -11.72
C GLU A 29 -19.12 -0.50 -10.39
N ASP A 30 -19.22 -1.81 -10.19
CA ASP A 30 -19.73 -2.43 -8.98
C ASP A 30 -18.80 -2.21 -7.78
N ILE A 31 -17.49 -2.13 -8.02
CA ILE A 31 -16.46 -2.00 -6.98
C ILE A 31 -15.70 -0.66 -7.01
N LEU A 32 -15.70 0.05 -8.14
CA LEU A 32 -14.91 1.24 -8.40
C LEU A 32 -15.83 2.40 -8.78
N GLU A 33 -15.69 3.50 -8.05
CA GLU A 33 -16.32 4.76 -8.37
C GLU A 33 -15.28 5.69 -9.01
N ASN A 34 -15.27 5.71 -10.35
CA ASN A 34 -14.38 6.58 -11.12
C ASN A 34 -14.93 8.01 -11.15
N ALA A 35 -14.37 8.90 -10.34
CA ALA A 35 -14.72 10.29 -10.24
C ALA A 35 -13.88 11.14 -11.19
N ILE A 36 -14.43 11.33 -12.40
CA ILE A 36 -13.91 12.22 -13.45
C ILE A 36 -14.97 13.25 -13.87
N GLY A 37 -14.55 14.30 -14.58
CA GLY A 37 -15.46 15.32 -15.13
C GLY A 37 -16.31 16.01 -14.04
N LYS A 38 -17.64 16.01 -14.20
CA LYS A 38 -18.56 16.66 -13.24
C LYS A 38 -18.43 16.07 -11.82
N LYS A 39 -18.24 14.76 -11.71
CA LYS A 39 -18.14 14.09 -10.42
C LYS A 39 -16.86 14.45 -9.68
N TYR A 40 -15.76 14.56 -10.43
CA TYR A 40 -14.51 15.12 -9.91
C TYR A 40 -14.73 16.54 -9.36
N GLN A 41 -15.42 17.41 -10.11
CA GLN A 41 -15.68 18.80 -9.68
C GLN A 41 -16.46 18.85 -8.35
N GLU A 42 -17.49 18.02 -8.21
CA GLU A 42 -18.29 17.90 -6.97
C GLU A 42 -17.42 17.46 -5.79
N ILE A 43 -16.57 16.44 -5.99
CA ILE A 43 -15.65 15.94 -4.96
C ILE A 43 -14.57 16.97 -4.61
N ALA A 44 -13.99 17.64 -5.61
CA ALA A 44 -12.96 18.64 -5.40
C ALA A 44 -13.50 19.83 -4.57
N LEU A 45 -14.73 20.29 -4.85
CA LEU A 45 -15.40 21.31 -4.05
C LEU A 45 -15.64 20.84 -2.61
N ALA A 46 -16.18 19.63 -2.42
CA ALA A 46 -16.40 19.09 -1.08
C ALA A 46 -15.09 18.91 -0.29
N LEU A 47 -13.99 18.55 -0.96
CA LEU A 47 -12.65 18.48 -0.36
C LEU A 47 -12.13 19.86 0.02
N LYS A 48 -12.36 20.89 -0.82
CA LYS A 48 -11.99 22.29 -0.53
C LYS A 48 -12.78 22.88 0.64
N ASP A 49 -14.06 22.53 0.76
CA ASP A 49 -14.94 22.99 1.83
C ASP A 49 -14.87 22.10 3.08
N ASN A 50 -14.09 21.02 3.05
CA ASN A 50 -13.97 20.02 4.11
C ASN A 50 -15.34 19.42 4.53
N SER A 51 -16.23 19.23 3.56
CA SER A 51 -17.60 18.75 3.75
C SER A 51 -17.84 17.34 3.17
N PHE A 52 -16.78 16.72 2.65
CA PHE A 52 -16.83 15.40 2.03
C PHE A 52 -17.13 14.27 3.04
N ASN A 53 -17.83 13.24 2.57
CA ASN A 53 -18.02 11.98 3.29
C ASN A 53 -17.71 10.81 2.33
N PHE A 54 -16.73 9.99 2.70
CA PHE A 54 -16.24 8.85 1.94
C PHE A 54 -16.44 7.51 2.68
N ASP A 55 -17.44 7.40 3.54
CA ASP A 55 -17.66 6.25 4.43
C ASP A 55 -17.90 4.94 3.67
N LYS A 56 -18.55 5.04 2.51
CA LYS A 56 -18.84 3.89 1.61
C LYS A 56 -17.60 3.31 0.92
N TYR A 57 -16.46 4.00 0.99
CA TYR A 57 -15.21 3.55 0.38
C TYR A 57 -14.25 2.96 1.40
N SER A 58 -13.53 1.90 1.02
CA SER A 58 -12.40 1.35 1.79
C SER A 58 -11.06 1.92 1.32
N ILE A 59 -10.97 2.26 0.04
CA ILE A 59 -9.75 2.77 -0.60
C ILE A 59 -10.09 4.07 -1.32
N ILE A 60 -9.26 5.09 -1.12
CA ILE A 60 -9.32 6.35 -1.85
C ILE A 60 -8.04 6.47 -2.68
N MET A 61 -8.19 6.65 -3.98
CA MET A 61 -7.11 6.84 -4.95
C MET A 61 -7.25 8.22 -5.56
N ALA A 62 -6.20 9.03 -5.60
CA ALA A 62 -6.27 10.37 -6.16
C ALA A 62 -5.02 10.77 -6.93
N HIS A 63 -5.22 11.33 -8.12
CA HIS A 63 -4.12 11.98 -8.83
C HIS A 63 -3.78 13.31 -8.13
N LYS A 64 -2.52 13.53 -7.72
CA LYS A 64 -2.15 14.72 -6.94
C LYS A 64 -2.42 16.01 -7.69
N SER A 65 -2.22 16.04 -9.01
CA SER A 65 -2.51 17.27 -9.80
C SER A 65 -3.99 17.60 -9.90
N ALA A 66 -4.89 16.69 -9.53
CA ALA A 66 -6.33 16.93 -9.54
C ALA A 66 -6.75 17.99 -8.51
N PHE A 67 -5.83 18.56 -7.74
CA PHE A 67 -6.14 19.53 -6.70
C PHE A 67 -5.51 20.91 -6.95
N GLU A 68 -4.89 21.13 -8.11
CA GLU A 68 -4.33 22.41 -8.58
C GLU A 68 -3.58 23.22 -7.50
N ASN A 69 -4.10 24.37 -7.07
CA ASN A 69 -3.45 25.26 -6.10
C ASN A 69 -3.67 24.81 -4.64
N ASP A 70 -4.62 23.91 -4.39
CA ASP A 70 -5.03 23.46 -3.06
C ASP A 70 -4.45 22.09 -2.69
N VAL A 71 -3.50 21.59 -3.49
CA VAL A 71 -2.92 20.23 -3.39
C VAL A 71 -2.48 19.88 -1.98
N GLY A 72 -1.71 20.75 -1.32
CA GLY A 72 -1.21 20.48 0.03
C GLY A 72 -2.35 20.30 1.04
N VAL A 73 -3.28 21.26 1.07
CA VAL A 73 -4.41 21.25 2.01
C VAL A 73 -5.33 20.06 1.78
N ILE A 74 -5.62 19.74 0.51
CA ILE A 74 -6.50 18.61 0.17
C ILE A 74 -5.83 17.27 0.49
N ILE A 75 -4.55 17.11 0.17
CA ILE A 75 -3.80 15.89 0.52
C ILE A 75 -3.75 15.70 2.04
N ASP A 76 -3.51 16.75 2.81
CA ASP A 76 -3.48 16.66 4.27
C ASP A 76 -4.84 16.26 4.84
N ARG A 77 -5.94 16.79 4.27
CA ARG A 77 -7.30 16.38 4.63
C ARG A 77 -7.58 14.92 4.29
N LEU A 78 -7.17 14.46 3.11
CA LEU A 78 -7.29 13.05 2.71
C LEU A 78 -6.51 12.14 3.64
N LYS A 79 -5.25 12.48 3.96
CA LYS A 79 -4.41 11.73 4.91
C LYS A 79 -5.07 11.65 6.28
N ALA A 80 -5.49 12.79 6.83
CA ALA A 80 -6.14 12.84 8.13
C ALA A 80 -7.44 12.02 8.17
N TYR A 81 -8.27 12.13 7.13
CA TYR A 81 -9.51 11.37 7.01
C TYR A 81 -9.25 9.86 6.89
N CYS A 82 -8.34 9.44 5.99
CA CYS A 82 -8.03 8.02 5.80
C CYS A 82 -7.42 7.39 7.05
N LYS A 83 -6.55 8.12 7.76
CA LYS A 83 -6.02 7.70 9.06
C LYS A 83 -7.13 7.53 10.09
N LYS A 84 -8.02 8.52 10.23
CA LYS A 84 -9.10 8.49 11.22
C LYS A 84 -10.10 7.36 10.96
N GLU A 85 -10.45 7.15 9.71
CA GLU A 85 -11.50 6.19 9.29
C GLU A 85 -10.93 4.82 8.87
N ASN A 86 -9.63 4.59 9.12
CA ASN A 86 -8.88 3.38 8.76
C ASN A 86 -9.11 2.95 7.30
N LYS A 87 -8.79 3.83 6.36
CA LYS A 87 -8.91 3.62 4.91
C LYS A 87 -7.54 3.61 4.26
N ALA A 88 -7.39 2.83 3.20
CA ALA A 88 -6.21 2.90 2.37
C ALA A 88 -6.25 4.18 1.50
N LEU A 89 -5.11 4.84 1.36
CA LEU A 89 -4.93 6.03 0.54
C LEU A 89 -3.82 5.80 -0.49
N VAL A 90 -4.17 5.96 -1.77
CA VAL A 90 -3.23 5.90 -2.87
C VAL A 90 -3.16 7.27 -3.54
N LEU A 91 -1.97 7.87 -3.58
CA LEU A 91 -1.73 9.10 -4.32
C LEU A 91 -0.82 8.82 -5.51
N PHE A 92 -1.14 9.35 -6.67
CA PHE A 92 -0.29 9.16 -7.84
C PHE A 92 -0.07 10.46 -8.61
N SER A 93 1.13 10.60 -9.19
CA SER A 93 1.50 11.78 -9.98
C SER A 93 2.69 11.50 -10.90
N GLY A 94 2.90 12.37 -11.88
CA GLY A 94 4.15 12.35 -12.66
C GLY A 94 5.34 12.75 -11.80
N GLY A 95 6.49 12.09 -11.99
CA GLY A 95 7.77 12.46 -11.37
C GLY A 95 7.90 12.16 -9.88
N THR A 96 7.02 11.36 -9.29
CA THR A 96 7.17 10.86 -7.91
C THR A 96 7.89 9.52 -7.89
N GLN A 97 8.60 9.24 -6.79
CA GLN A 97 9.07 7.89 -6.50
C GLN A 97 7.95 7.10 -5.82
N ASN A 98 8.00 5.78 -5.94
CA ASN A 98 7.08 4.90 -5.23
C ASN A 98 7.45 4.92 -3.74
N TYR A 99 6.48 5.21 -2.88
CA TYR A 99 6.65 5.29 -1.44
C TYR A 99 5.47 4.61 -0.75
N TYR A 100 5.75 3.73 0.19
CA TYR A 100 4.74 3.05 0.98
C TYR A 100 4.97 3.32 2.46
N ASP A 101 3.90 3.65 3.17
CA ASP A 101 3.84 3.79 4.61
C ASP A 101 2.59 3.08 5.11
N ASN A 102 2.70 2.38 6.24
CA ASN A 102 1.57 1.78 6.91
C ASN A 102 1.59 1.94 8.43
N THR A 103 2.33 2.94 8.93
CA THR A 103 2.45 3.24 10.35
C THR A 103 1.08 3.49 11.01
N TYR A 104 0.11 4.04 10.27
CA TYR A 104 -1.22 4.37 10.79
C TYR A 104 -2.38 3.89 9.92
N ASN A 105 -2.20 3.88 8.61
CA ASN A 105 -3.12 3.38 7.61
C ASN A 105 -2.30 3.06 6.36
N ASP A 106 -2.78 2.16 5.51
CA ASP A 106 -2.11 1.85 4.25
C ASP A 106 -2.06 3.09 3.35
N TYR A 107 -0.85 3.57 3.09
CA TYR A 107 -0.57 4.77 2.30
C TYR A 107 0.45 4.44 1.22
N LEU A 108 0.09 4.68 -0.04
CA LEU A 108 0.96 4.47 -1.19
C LEU A 108 1.03 5.73 -2.06
N GLU A 109 2.22 6.25 -2.28
CA GLU A 109 2.50 7.16 -3.39
C GLU A 109 3.17 6.40 -4.53
N LEU A 110 2.76 6.65 -5.78
CA LEU A 110 3.39 6.02 -6.95
C LEU A 110 3.31 6.87 -8.22
N GLU A 111 4.20 6.59 -9.17
CA GLU A 111 4.20 7.29 -10.45
C GLU A 111 2.95 6.94 -11.28
N THR A 112 2.38 7.93 -11.98
CA THR A 112 1.17 7.75 -12.81
C THR A 112 1.29 6.58 -13.80
N LYS A 113 2.48 6.36 -14.38
CA LYS A 113 2.71 5.24 -15.32
C LYS A 113 2.63 3.87 -14.67
N TYR A 114 2.97 3.75 -13.37
CA TYR A 114 2.83 2.52 -12.61
C TYR A 114 1.39 2.34 -12.16
N PHE A 115 0.73 3.42 -11.73
CA PHE A 115 -0.67 3.38 -11.36
C PHE A 115 -1.55 2.87 -12.50
N TYR A 116 -1.43 3.44 -13.71
CA TYR A 116 -2.22 3.00 -14.87
C TYR A 116 -1.57 1.83 -15.64
N SER A 117 -0.73 1.02 -15.00
CA SER A 117 -0.19 -0.20 -15.61
C SER A 117 -1.18 -1.37 -15.51
N ASP A 118 -0.81 -2.54 -16.04
CA ASP A 118 -1.60 -3.77 -15.91
C ASP A 118 -1.84 -4.17 -14.45
N ASN A 119 -1.02 -3.64 -13.53
CA ASN A 119 -1.20 -3.80 -12.09
C ASN A 119 -2.52 -3.22 -11.58
N LEU A 120 -3.09 -2.19 -12.21
CA LEU A 120 -4.40 -1.68 -11.81
C LEU A 120 -5.49 -2.71 -12.08
N LYS A 121 -5.41 -3.38 -13.24
CA LYS A 121 -6.33 -4.47 -13.58
C LYS A 121 -6.19 -5.61 -12.59
N LEU A 122 -4.95 -6.07 -12.34
CA LEU A 122 -4.64 -7.09 -11.34
C LEU A 122 -5.22 -6.74 -9.97
N PHE A 123 -4.99 -5.52 -9.50
CA PHE A 123 -5.50 -5.03 -8.22
C PHE A 123 -7.03 -5.02 -8.17
N LEU A 124 -7.69 -4.55 -9.22
CA LEU A 124 -9.16 -4.49 -9.28
C LEU A 124 -9.80 -5.88 -9.36
N ASP A 125 -9.18 -6.82 -10.09
CA ASP A 125 -9.58 -8.23 -10.12
C ASP A 125 -9.43 -8.87 -8.74
N ALA A 126 -8.28 -8.69 -8.08
CA ALA A 126 -8.05 -9.16 -6.71
C ALA A 126 -9.02 -8.52 -5.71
N HIS A 127 -9.42 -7.26 -5.92
CA HIS A 127 -10.38 -6.58 -5.04
C HIS A 127 -11.76 -7.21 -5.14
N LYS A 128 -12.21 -7.65 -6.33
CA LYS A 128 -13.45 -8.41 -6.48
C LYS A 128 -13.45 -9.72 -5.69
N GLU A 129 -12.27 -10.31 -5.50
CA GLU A 129 -12.06 -11.58 -4.80
C GLU A 129 -11.71 -11.42 -3.30
N ASP A 130 -11.75 -10.19 -2.76
CA ASP A 130 -11.36 -9.86 -1.38
C ASP A 130 -9.91 -10.24 -1.04
N ASN A 131 -9.02 -10.19 -2.03
CA ASN A 131 -7.59 -10.52 -1.92
C ASN A 131 -6.68 -9.37 -2.38
N ALA A 132 -7.21 -8.15 -2.44
CA ALA A 132 -6.44 -6.99 -2.89
C ALA A 132 -5.48 -6.47 -1.83
N ASN A 133 -4.25 -6.15 -2.26
CA ASN A 133 -3.30 -5.35 -1.50
C ASN A 133 -2.86 -4.15 -2.34
N ILE A 134 -2.84 -2.93 -1.77
CA ILE A 134 -2.49 -1.73 -2.56
C ILE A 134 -1.08 -1.79 -3.13
N LEU A 135 -0.16 -2.57 -2.55
CA LEU A 135 1.18 -2.81 -3.09
C LEU A 135 1.16 -3.50 -4.45
N MET A 136 0.08 -4.20 -4.81
CA MET A 136 -0.11 -4.74 -6.16
C MET A 136 0.00 -3.64 -7.21
N LEU A 137 -0.45 -2.41 -6.93
CA LEU A 137 -0.37 -1.28 -7.85
C LEU A 137 1.08 -0.94 -8.25
N SER A 138 2.04 -1.13 -7.33
CA SER A 138 3.46 -0.88 -7.59
C SER A 138 4.23 -2.12 -8.05
N TYR A 139 3.91 -3.29 -7.53
CA TYR A 139 4.74 -4.50 -7.68
C TYR A 139 4.07 -5.65 -8.44
N GLY A 140 2.81 -5.48 -8.85
CA GLY A 140 2.03 -6.53 -9.51
C GLY A 140 1.91 -7.77 -8.63
N GLU A 141 1.97 -8.95 -9.25
CA GLU A 141 1.89 -10.26 -8.57
C GLU A 141 3.02 -10.48 -7.55
N LYS A 142 4.14 -9.78 -7.71
CA LYS A 142 5.32 -9.91 -6.84
C LYS A 142 5.26 -9.03 -5.59
N TRP A 143 4.12 -8.42 -5.28
CA TRP A 143 3.98 -7.56 -4.12
C TRP A 143 4.33 -8.25 -2.80
N ILE A 144 4.00 -9.55 -2.65
CA ILE A 144 4.36 -10.35 -1.47
C ILE A 144 5.88 -10.51 -1.37
N VAL A 145 6.53 -10.87 -2.48
CA VAL A 145 8.00 -11.02 -2.54
C VAL A 145 8.67 -9.71 -2.09
N ASN A 146 8.19 -8.57 -2.60
CA ASN A 146 8.76 -7.28 -2.25
C ASN A 146 8.53 -6.90 -0.78
N ALA A 147 7.34 -7.18 -0.23
CA ALA A 147 7.06 -6.98 1.19
C ALA A 147 8.01 -7.80 2.07
N VAL A 148 8.24 -9.07 1.72
CA VAL A 148 9.13 -9.95 2.47
C VAL A 148 10.60 -9.57 2.32
N LEU A 149 11.03 -9.14 1.13
CA LEU A 149 12.39 -8.62 0.91
C LEU A 149 12.68 -7.38 1.75
N ASN A 150 11.73 -6.45 1.86
CA ASN A 150 11.87 -5.27 2.70
C ASN A 150 12.01 -5.63 4.19
N ILE A 151 11.21 -6.59 4.67
CA ILE A 151 11.33 -7.09 6.05
C ILE A 151 12.70 -7.75 6.24
N LEU A 152 13.15 -8.58 5.30
CA LEU A 152 14.48 -9.21 5.34
C LEU A 152 15.61 -8.17 5.39
N GLU A 153 15.53 -7.13 4.56
CA GLU A 153 16.50 -6.03 4.57
C GLU A 153 16.55 -5.36 5.95
N LYS A 154 15.40 -5.02 6.53
CA LYS A 154 15.33 -4.40 7.87
C LYS A 154 15.83 -5.33 8.97
N VAL A 155 15.52 -6.63 8.92
CA VAL A 155 16.06 -7.63 9.85
C VAL A 155 17.59 -7.70 9.76
N ASN A 156 18.14 -7.72 8.53
CA ASN A 156 19.59 -7.70 8.32
C ASN A 156 20.23 -6.40 8.82
N LEU A 157 19.60 -5.26 8.55
CA LEU A 157 20.06 -3.96 9.03
C LEU A 157 20.08 -3.94 10.57
N PHE A 158 19.00 -4.38 11.21
CA PHE A 158 18.90 -4.50 12.66
C PHE A 158 20.03 -5.35 13.23
N LEU A 159 20.25 -6.56 12.68
CA LEU A 159 21.33 -7.45 13.11
C LEU A 159 22.73 -6.83 12.99
N ASN A 160 22.94 -5.98 11.98
CA ASN A 160 24.22 -5.33 11.71
C ASN A 160 24.45 -4.06 12.54
N THR A 161 23.38 -3.40 13.03
CA THR A 161 23.47 -2.14 13.75
C THR A 161 23.20 -2.25 15.25
N ASN A 162 22.52 -3.31 15.68
CA ASN A 162 22.22 -3.55 17.09
C ASN A 162 23.26 -4.51 17.68
N ASP A 163 24.04 -4.00 18.64
CA ASP A 163 25.06 -4.75 19.38
C ASP A 163 24.61 -5.10 20.81
N ASP A 164 23.33 -4.86 21.13
CA ASP A 164 22.79 -5.09 22.48
C ASP A 164 22.66 -6.61 22.74
N GLU A 165 22.94 -7.01 23.98
CA GLU A 165 22.80 -8.41 24.40
C GLU A 165 21.32 -8.79 24.62
N ASP A 166 20.54 -7.86 25.18
CA ASP A 166 19.11 -8.01 25.44
C ASP A 166 18.33 -7.10 24.48
N ILE A 167 17.43 -7.68 23.69
CA ILE A 167 16.67 -6.95 22.66
C ILE A 167 15.20 -6.93 23.03
N LEU A 168 14.62 -5.74 23.21
CA LEU A 168 13.19 -5.57 23.37
C LEU A 168 12.46 -6.01 22.08
N TYR A 169 11.51 -6.93 22.21
CA TYR A 169 10.76 -7.43 21.05
C TYR A 169 10.00 -6.32 20.33
N ASP A 170 9.41 -5.37 21.08
CA ASP A 170 8.70 -4.24 20.48
C ASP A 170 9.63 -3.31 19.68
N GLU A 171 10.88 -3.12 20.11
CA GLU A 171 11.86 -2.33 19.35
C GLU A 171 12.24 -3.04 18.06
N PHE A 172 12.54 -4.34 18.15
CA PHE A 172 12.81 -5.18 16.97
C PHE A 172 11.63 -5.17 16.00
N LYS A 173 10.42 -5.41 16.49
CA LYS A 173 9.18 -5.45 15.72
C LYS A 173 8.91 -4.11 15.04
N ASN A 174 9.03 -2.99 15.75
CA ASN A 174 8.79 -1.66 15.18
C ASN A 174 9.83 -1.29 14.13
N PHE A 175 11.08 -1.71 14.30
CA PHE A 175 12.15 -1.46 13.33
C PHE A 175 12.01 -2.32 12.07
N THR A 176 11.71 -3.61 12.25
CA THR A 176 11.74 -4.61 11.17
C THR A 176 10.42 -4.86 10.50
N GLU A 177 9.31 -4.55 11.18
CA GLU A 177 7.95 -4.85 10.75
C GLU A 177 7.69 -6.35 10.54
N VAL A 178 8.41 -7.19 11.31
CA VAL A 178 8.34 -8.66 11.22
C VAL A 178 6.94 -9.22 11.45
N ASP A 179 6.10 -8.50 12.20
CA ASP A 179 4.73 -8.91 12.51
C ASP A 179 3.83 -8.93 11.27
N LYS A 180 4.18 -8.20 10.22
CA LYS A 180 3.47 -8.23 8.93
C LYS A 180 3.58 -9.56 8.22
N LEU A 181 4.58 -10.40 8.56
CA LEU A 181 4.69 -11.76 8.03
C LEU A 181 3.48 -12.62 8.35
N LYS A 182 2.75 -12.32 9.45
CA LYS A 182 1.51 -13.02 9.84
C LYS A 182 0.37 -12.86 8.84
N ASN A 183 0.44 -11.89 7.95
CA ASN A 183 -0.56 -11.65 6.90
C ASN A 183 -0.25 -12.42 5.60
N ILE A 184 0.82 -13.21 5.58
CA ILE A 184 1.24 -14.02 4.43
C ILE A 184 0.86 -15.46 4.72
N ASP A 185 0.35 -16.16 3.71
CA ASP A 185 0.01 -17.58 3.79
C ASP A 185 1.29 -18.44 3.75
N TYR A 186 2.11 -18.32 4.80
CA TYR A 186 3.30 -19.10 5.05
C TYR A 186 3.57 -19.13 6.56
N ASP A 187 3.87 -20.31 7.08
CA ASP A 187 4.16 -20.52 8.49
C ASP A 187 5.63 -20.17 8.77
N PHE A 188 5.87 -18.88 9.05
CA PHE A 188 7.21 -18.40 9.39
C PHE A 188 7.62 -18.86 10.79
N TYR A 189 8.93 -18.98 11.02
CA TYR A 189 9.49 -19.25 12.34
C TYR A 189 8.98 -18.23 13.37
N ASP A 190 8.34 -18.71 14.43
CA ASP A 190 7.96 -17.89 15.58
C ASP A 190 9.12 -17.83 16.58
N MET A 191 9.64 -16.62 16.82
CA MET A 191 10.71 -16.41 17.79
C MET A 191 10.26 -16.70 19.22
N VAL A 192 11.19 -17.19 20.02
CA VAL A 192 11.01 -17.32 21.47
C VAL A 192 11.18 -15.94 22.12
N ILE A 193 10.18 -15.52 22.89
CA ILE A 193 10.12 -14.22 23.57
C ILE A 193 9.82 -14.49 25.05
N ASP A 194 10.66 -14.02 25.97
CA ASP A 194 10.45 -14.09 27.42
C ASP A 194 10.26 -12.69 28.01
N ASP A 195 9.17 -12.47 28.73
CA ASP A 195 8.79 -11.17 29.34
C ASP A 195 8.95 -9.94 28.41
N GLY A 196 8.71 -10.10 27.11
CA GLY A 196 8.84 -9.04 26.10
C GLY A 196 10.24 -8.84 25.52
N TRP A 197 11.19 -9.68 25.90
CA TRP A 197 12.57 -9.68 25.42
C TRP A 197 12.84 -10.86 24.49
N ILE A 198 13.75 -10.65 23.55
CA ILE A 198 14.29 -11.71 22.70
C ILE A 198 15.52 -12.28 23.42
N ASP A 199 15.40 -13.52 23.92
CA ASP A 199 16.40 -14.17 24.79
C ASP A 199 17.79 -14.32 24.17
N ASP A 200 17.87 -14.42 22.85
CA ASP A 200 19.14 -14.57 22.13
C ASP A 200 19.02 -13.99 20.72
N LYS A 201 20.02 -13.23 20.26
CA LYS A 201 20.15 -12.77 18.86
C LYS A 201 20.07 -13.93 17.84
N LYS A 202 20.33 -15.17 18.26
CA LYS A 202 20.08 -16.38 17.46
C LYS A 202 18.61 -16.54 17.05
N GLU A 203 17.64 -16.07 17.83
CA GLU A 203 16.22 -16.11 17.47
C GLU A 203 15.93 -15.23 16.25
N ILE A 204 16.51 -14.03 16.21
CA ILE A 204 16.42 -13.12 15.05
C ILE A 204 17.11 -13.75 13.82
N VAL A 205 18.24 -14.44 14.02
CA VAL A 205 18.93 -15.16 12.95
C VAL A 205 18.09 -16.29 12.37
N LYS A 206 17.41 -17.08 13.21
CA LYS A 206 16.49 -18.14 12.75
C LYS A 206 15.33 -17.55 11.94
N GLN A 207 14.72 -16.47 12.43
CA GLN A 207 13.67 -15.75 11.70
C GLN A 207 14.17 -15.29 10.33
N ARG A 208 15.35 -14.65 10.28
CA ARG A 208 15.98 -14.21 9.02
C ARG A 208 16.19 -15.37 8.05
N ASP A 209 16.71 -16.50 8.53
CA ASP A 209 17.03 -17.65 7.70
C ASP A 209 15.79 -18.34 7.14
N ASP A 210 14.70 -18.34 7.89
CA ASP A 210 13.41 -18.82 7.42
C ASP A 210 12.78 -17.88 6.37
N ILE A 211 12.85 -16.56 6.59
CA ILE A 211 12.47 -15.55 5.57
C ILE A 211 13.27 -15.76 4.27
N LEU A 212 14.59 -15.98 4.37
CA LEU A 212 15.44 -16.29 3.22
C LEU A 212 15.02 -17.58 2.52
N THR A 213 14.60 -18.59 3.27
CA THR A 213 14.12 -19.87 2.73
C THR A 213 12.84 -19.68 1.93
N TYR A 214 11.88 -18.93 2.47
CA TYR A 214 10.66 -18.56 1.75
C TYR A 214 10.96 -17.85 0.42
N ILE A 215 11.83 -16.82 0.43
CA ILE A 215 12.19 -16.09 -0.80
C ILE A 215 12.85 -17.02 -1.83
N LYS A 216 13.74 -17.92 -1.39
CA LYS A 216 14.37 -18.90 -2.30
C LYS A 216 13.36 -19.86 -2.90
N ASN A 217 12.36 -20.28 -2.15
CA ASN A 217 11.30 -21.15 -2.65
C ASN A 217 10.46 -20.44 -3.71
N LEU A 218 10.12 -19.16 -3.51
CA LEU A 218 9.41 -18.35 -4.50
C LEU A 218 10.22 -18.10 -5.77
N ALA A 219 11.54 -17.99 -5.68
CA ALA A 219 12.40 -17.80 -6.85
C ALA A 219 12.55 -19.06 -7.72
N ASN A 220 12.24 -20.24 -7.16
CA ASN A 220 12.36 -21.55 -7.82
C ASN A 220 11.01 -22.13 -8.28
N ALA A 221 9.90 -21.46 -7.97
CA ALA A 221 8.54 -21.81 -8.40
C ALA A 221 8.20 -21.13 -9.74
#